data_AF-A0A1S3QYH3-F1
#
_entry.id   AF-A0A1S3QYH3-F1
#
_cell.length_a   1.000
_cell.length_b   1.000
_cell.length_c   1.000
_cell.angle_alpha   90.00
_cell.angle_beta   90.00
_cell.angle_gamma   90.00
#
_symmetry.space_group_name_H-M   'P 1'
#
loop_
_entity.id
_entity.type
_entity.pdbx_description
1 polymer ?
#
loop_
_entity_poly.entity_id
_entity_poly.type
_entity_poly.pdbx_seq_one_letter_code
_entity_poly.pdbx_strand_id
1 'polypeptide(L)'
;MVDVREDTEEDPERGHQMVLLRRLCLPMMSFLLQTVLQRTQRHQESLRLADVIASDQHRLYEVFSKDELRKFLQKMRESSLLLLDKGLDPLGYEIQP
;
A
#
# COMPACT_ATOMS: atom_id res chain seq x y z
N MET A 1 -16.04 0.61 0.87
CA MET A 1 -16.41 1.09 2.23
C MET A 1 -16.34 2.61 2.27
N VAL A 2 -16.85 3.29 1.24
CA VAL A 2 -17.05 4.74 1.19
C VAL A 2 -18.41 4.88 0.53
N ASP A 3 -19.30 5.64 1.15
CA ASP A 3 -20.63 5.84 0.62
C ASP A 3 -20.54 6.75 -0.62
N VAL A 4 -21.25 6.37 -1.67
CA VAL A 4 -21.33 7.15 -2.92
C VAL A 4 -22.57 8.06 -2.91
N ARG A 5 -23.52 7.75 -2.02
CA ARG A 5 -24.79 8.46 -1.85
C ARG A 5 -24.74 9.24 -0.56
N GLU A 6 -25.01 10.53 -0.63
CA GLU A 6 -25.02 11.46 0.52
C GLU A 6 -26.45 11.73 1.01
N ASP A 7 -27.47 11.25 0.28
CA ASP A 7 -28.90 11.43 0.54
C ASP A 7 -29.50 10.38 1.50
N THR A 8 -28.70 9.45 2.00
CA THR A 8 -29.10 8.48 3.03
C THR A 8 -29.11 9.09 4.42
N GLU A 9 -30.03 8.63 5.27
CA GLU A 9 -30.07 9.02 6.69
C GLU A 9 -28.72 8.81 7.36
N GLU A 10 -28.29 9.79 8.16
CA GLU A 10 -27.02 9.73 8.88
C GLU A 10 -27.07 8.63 9.95
N ASP A 11 -26.36 7.53 9.68
CA ASP A 11 -26.08 6.47 10.64
C ASP A 11 -24.62 6.58 11.11
N PRO A 12 -24.36 7.22 12.27
CA PRO A 12 -23.01 7.46 12.76
C PRO A 12 -22.31 6.16 13.17
N GLU A 13 -23.04 5.13 13.60
CA GLU A 13 -22.47 3.85 14.00
C GLU A 13 -21.96 3.10 12.78
N ARG A 14 -22.78 3.02 11.72
CA ARG A 14 -22.36 2.47 10.44
C ARG A 14 -21.18 3.22 9.85
N GLY A 15 -21.20 4.56 9.90
CA GLY A 15 -20.08 5.39 9.44
C GLY A 15 -18.77 5.08 10.18
N HIS A 16 -18.82 4.99 11.50
CA HIS A 16 -17.67 4.61 12.33
C HIS A 16 -17.15 3.21 11.98
N GLN A 17 -18.04 2.23 11.83
CA GLN A 17 -17.68 0.86 11.45
C GLN A 17 -17.03 0.81 10.07
N MET A 18 -17.52 1.56 9.08
CA MET A 18 -16.92 1.64 7.74
C MET A 18 -15.50 2.21 7.77
N VAL A 19 -15.27 3.26 8.57
CA VAL A 19 -13.91 3.82 8.75
C VAL A 19 -12.99 2.80 9.42
N LEU A 20 -13.47 2.09 10.45
CA LEU A 20 -12.68 1.08 11.15
C LEU A 20 -12.31 -0.09 10.23
N LEU A 21 -13.26 -0.59 9.44
CA LEU A 21 -13.00 -1.64 8.46
C LEU A 21 -11.93 -1.23 7.44
N ARG A 22 -11.94 0.03 6.99
CA ARG A 22 -10.86 0.53 6.11
C ARG A 22 -9.50 0.48 6.79
N ARG A 23 -9.41 0.93 8.04
CA ARG A 23 -8.16 0.95 8.83
C ARG A 23 -7.65 -0.45 9.16
N LEU A 24 -8.51 -1.45 9.24
CA LEU A 24 -8.11 -2.84 9.50
C LEU A 24 -7.78 -3.60 8.21
N CYS A 25 -8.70 -3.57 7.25
CA CYS A 25 -8.64 -4.44 6.09
C CYS A 25 -7.70 -3.91 5.00
N LEU A 26 -7.66 -2.60 4.75
CA LEU A 26 -6.85 -2.07 3.65
C LEU A 26 -5.34 -2.21 3.94
N PRO A 27 -4.82 -1.86 5.13
CA PRO A 27 -3.42 -2.15 5.46
C PRO A 27 -3.10 -3.64 5.38
N MET A 28 -3.96 -4.50 5.93
CA MET A 28 -3.79 -5.95 5.86
C MET A 28 -3.68 -6.44 4.41
N MET A 29 -4.60 -6.03 3.54
CA MET A 29 -4.60 -6.40 2.13
C MET A 29 -3.34 -5.89 1.40
N SER A 30 -2.89 -4.66 1.69
CA SER A 30 -1.65 -4.13 1.11
C SER A 30 -0.40 -4.92 1.53
N PHE A 31 -0.35 -5.42 2.77
CA PHE A 31 0.75 -6.29 3.22
C PHE A 31 0.68 -7.70 2.62
N LEU A 32 -0.52 -8.26 2.46
CA LEU A 32 -0.71 -9.53 1.78
C LEU A 32 -0.29 -9.43 0.31
N LEU A 33 -0.69 -8.36 -0.38
CA LEU A 33 -0.32 -8.11 -1.76
C LEU A 33 1.21 -7.95 -1.93
N GLN A 34 1.87 -7.16 -1.08
CA GLN A 34 3.34 -7.10 -1.06
C GLN A 34 3.96 -8.48 -0.89
N THR A 35 3.43 -9.29 0.02
CA THR A 35 3.96 -10.64 0.26
C THR A 35 3.84 -11.50 -1.01
N VAL A 36 2.71 -11.45 -1.70
CA VAL A 36 2.51 -12.16 -2.97
C VAL A 36 3.49 -11.68 -4.04
N LEU A 37 3.65 -10.37 -4.21
CA LEU A 37 4.56 -9.78 -5.20
C LEU A 37 6.02 -10.17 -4.91
N GLN A 38 6.45 -10.08 -3.65
CA GLN A 38 7.79 -10.50 -3.22
C GLN A 38 8.03 -12.00 -3.46
N ARG A 39 7.08 -12.87 -3.08
CA ARG A 39 7.19 -14.32 -3.26
C ARG A 39 7.24 -14.73 -4.73
N THR A 40 6.55 -13.98 -5.59
CA THR A 40 6.54 -14.18 -7.05
C THR A 40 7.67 -13.42 -7.77
N GLN A 41 8.63 -12.86 -7.03
CA GLN A 41 9.79 -12.11 -7.57
C GLN A 41 9.44 -10.84 -8.36
N ARG A 42 8.22 -10.32 -8.19
CA ARG A 42 7.71 -9.08 -8.81
C ARG A 42 8.07 -7.87 -7.97
N HIS A 43 9.37 -7.68 -7.71
CA HIS A 43 9.87 -6.65 -6.78
C HIS A 43 9.58 -5.22 -7.23
N GLN A 44 9.70 -4.92 -8.53
CA GLN A 44 9.36 -3.60 -9.07
C GLN A 44 7.89 -3.24 -8.84
N GLU A 45 6.98 -4.19 -9.01
CA GLU A 45 5.56 -3.96 -8.76
C GLU A 45 5.26 -3.79 -7.28
N SER A 46 5.99 -4.50 -6.41
CA SER A 46 5.91 -4.28 -4.96
C SER A 46 6.28 -2.84 -4.58
N LEU A 47 7.17 -2.19 -5.34
CA LEU A 47 7.54 -0.80 -5.11
C LEU A 47 6.48 0.18 -5.63
N ARG A 48 5.85 -0.11 -6.78
CA ARG A 48 4.73 0.69 -7.32
C ARG A 48 3.51 0.75 -6.40
N LEU A 49 3.40 -0.14 -5.43
CA LEU A 49 2.38 -0.02 -4.38
C LEU A 49 2.53 1.27 -3.56
N ALA A 50 3.74 1.83 -3.45
CA ALA A 50 3.94 3.12 -2.81
C ALA A 50 3.18 4.23 -3.53
N ASP A 51 3.20 4.25 -4.86
CA ASP A 51 2.47 5.23 -5.67
C ASP A 51 0.97 5.13 -5.43
N VAL A 52 0.44 3.90 -5.36
CA VAL A 52 -0.97 3.64 -5.10
C VAL A 52 -1.38 4.09 -3.69
N ILE A 53 -0.54 3.84 -2.68
CA ILE A 53 -0.83 4.20 -1.30
C ILE A 53 -0.74 5.72 -1.08
N ALA A 54 0.29 6.36 -1.64
CA ALA A 54 0.53 7.80 -1.53
C ALA A 54 -0.37 8.65 -2.45
N SER A 55 -1.08 8.02 -3.39
CA SER A 55 -1.95 8.74 -4.33
C SER A 55 -3.10 9.49 -3.64
N ASP A 56 -3.27 10.75 -4.01
CA ASP A 56 -4.39 11.59 -3.61
C ASP A 56 -5.73 11.14 -4.20
N GLN A 57 -5.72 10.30 -5.24
CA GLN A 57 -6.94 9.77 -5.85
C GLN A 57 -7.76 8.93 -4.86
N HIS A 58 -7.08 8.13 -4.03
CA HIS A 58 -7.71 7.21 -3.10
C HIS A 58 -7.39 7.51 -1.63
N ARG A 59 -6.38 8.36 -1.39
CA ARG A 59 -5.85 8.76 -0.06
C ARG A 59 -5.68 7.58 0.88
N LEU A 60 -5.14 6.47 0.36
CA LEU A 60 -4.98 5.25 1.13
C LEU A 60 -4.02 5.46 2.30
N TYR A 61 -3.03 6.34 2.19
CA TYR A 61 -2.12 6.69 3.28
C TYR A 61 -2.83 7.14 4.58
N GLU A 62 -4.04 7.69 4.50
CA GLU A 62 -4.81 8.16 5.68
C GLU A 62 -5.36 7.01 6.54
N VAL A 63 -5.48 5.80 5.98
CA VAL A 63 -6.00 4.64 6.70
C VAL A 63 -4.92 3.81 7.38
N PHE A 64 -3.64 4.13 7.15
CA PHE A 64 -2.50 3.47 7.80
C PHE A 64 -2.07 4.24 9.05
N SER A 65 -1.70 3.52 10.09
CA SER A 65 -0.92 4.08 11.19
C SER A 65 0.52 4.38 10.75
N LYS A 66 1.21 5.25 11.47
CA LYS A 66 2.62 5.58 11.20
C LYS A 66 3.53 4.35 11.29
N ASP A 67 3.25 3.43 12.22
CA ASP A 67 4.03 2.21 12.37
C ASP A 67 3.80 1.23 11.22
N GLU A 68 2.57 1.14 10.70
CA GLU A 68 2.30 0.37 9.49
C GLU A 68 2.99 0.97 8.26
N LEU A 69 2.99 2.29 8.09
CA LEU A 69 3.74 2.94 7.01
C LEU A 69 5.24 2.69 7.15
N ARG A 70 5.81 2.75 8.36
CA ARG A 70 7.22 2.41 8.58
C ARG A 70 7.51 0.96 8.20
N LYS A 71 6.63 0.02 8.59
CA LYS A 71 6.76 -1.40 8.25
C LYS A 71 6.62 -1.65 6.74
N PHE A 72 5.74 -0.91 6.08
CA PHE A 72 5.57 -0.91 4.62
C PHE A 72 6.88 -0.50 3.92
N LEU A 73 7.48 0.62 4.34
CA LEU A 73 8.74 1.11 3.78
C LEU A 73 9.91 0.15 4.04
N GLN A 74 9.95 -0.50 5.20
CA GLN A 74 10.96 -1.52 5.50
C GLN A 74 10.88 -2.71 4.52
N LYS A 75 9.67 -3.19 4.22
CA LYS A 75 9.45 -4.26 3.25
C LYS A 75 9.80 -3.84 1.82
N MET A 76 9.50 -2.60 1.44
CA MET A 76 9.95 -2.07 0.15
C MET A 76 11.47 -2.07 0.04
N ARG A 77 12.18 -1.63 1.09
CA ARG A 77 13.64 -1.64 1.11
C ARG A 77 14.20 -3.04 0.86
N GLU A 78 13.60 -4.09 1.44
CA GLU A 78 13.99 -5.48 1.17
C GLU A 78 13.87 -5.83 -0.32
N SER A 79 12.78 -5.41 -0.98
CA SER A 79 12.59 -5.59 -2.43
C SER A 79 13.60 -4.79 -3.27
N SER A 80 13.93 -3.56 -2.87
CA SER A 80 14.95 -2.74 -3.55
C SER A 80 16.34 -3.36 -3.46
N LEU A 81 16.70 -3.96 -2.33
CA LEU A 81 17.98 -4.67 -2.19
C LEU A 81 18.06 -5.85 -3.18
N LEU A 82 16.97 -6.62 -3.33
CA LEU A 82 16.90 -7.72 -4.29
C LEU A 82 16.95 -7.27 -5.76
N LEU A 83 16.58 -6.02 -6.07
CA LEU A 83 16.73 -5.45 -7.41
C LEU A 83 18.16 -5.00 -7.67
N LEU A 84 18.80 -4.38 -6.66
CA LEU A 84 20.22 -4.00 -6.73
C LEU A 84 21.13 -5.22 -6.93
N ASP A 85 20.83 -6.34 -6.27
CA ASP A 85 21.56 -7.60 -6.47
C ASP A 85 21.45 -8.13 -7.91
N LYS A 86 20.43 -7.69 -8.68
CA LYS A 86 20.24 -8.03 -10.09
C LYS A 86 20.89 -7.01 -11.05
N GLY A 87 21.61 -6.02 -10.53
CA GLY A 87 22.23 -4.96 -11.33
C GLY A 87 21.25 -3.89 -11.84
N LEU A 88 20.04 -3.85 -11.30
CA LEU A 88 19.07 -2.78 -11.54
C LEU A 88 19.22 -1.69 -10.50
N ASP A 89 18.60 -0.54 -10.73
CA ASP A 89 18.47 0.51 -9.71
C ASP A 89 17.50 0.08 -8.57
N PRO A 90 17.39 0.85 -7.47
CA PRO A 90 16.50 0.52 -6.36
C PRO A 90 15.01 0.41 -6.71
N LEU A 91 14.58 0.93 -7.87
CA LEU A 91 13.21 0.91 -8.38
C LEU A 91 12.99 -0.14 -9.48
N GLY A 92 14.05 -0.84 -9.89
CA GLY A 92 14.01 -1.91 -10.90
C GLY A 92 14.17 -1.42 -12.33
N TYR A 93 14.72 -0.22 -12.56
CA TYR A 93 15.11 0.27 -13.88
C TYR A 93 16.56 -0.07 -14.19
N GLU A 94 16.89 -0.11 -15.48
CA GLU A 94 18.28 -0.31 -15.92
C GLU A 94 19.14 0.90 -15.58
N ILE A 95 20.32 0.65 -15.01
CA ILE A 95 21.30 1.69 -14.71
C ILE A 95 21.96 2.08 -16.03
N GLN A 96 21.67 3.30 -16.50
CA GLN A 96 22.36 3.84 -17.68
C GLN A 96 23.85 4.07 -17.36
N PRO A 97 24.76 3.74 -18.30
CA PRO A 97 26.20 3.89 -18.13
C PRO A 97 26.67 5.36 -18.10
#